data_AF-F4CE23-F1
#
_entry.id   AF-F4CE23-F1
#
_cell.length_a   1.000
_cell.length_b   1.000
_cell.length_c   1.000
_cell.angle_alpha   90.00
_cell.angle_beta   90.00
_cell.angle_gamma   90.00
#
_symmetry.space_group_name_H-M   'P 1'
#
loop_
_entity.id
_entity.type
_entity.pdbx_description
1 polymer ?
#
loop_
_entity_poly.entity_id
_entity_poly.type
_entity_poly.pdbx_seq_one_letter_code
_entity_poly.pdbx_strand_id
1 'polypeptide(L)' 'MTSLGEYLAKKSVNKSLVARRTGLSKPRISELSLNPTAKLRADELVLIAKAIDVDPCELLIKLYGHLKLKTE' A
#
# COMPACT_ATOMS: atom_id res chain seq x y z
N MET A 1 8.31 -6.54 7.26
CA MET A 1 6.97 -6.19 6.73
C MET A 1 7.00 -4.73 6.35
N THR A 2 6.35 -4.31 5.27
CA THR A 2 6.33 -2.89 4.86
C THR A 2 5.28 -2.12 5.67
N SER A 3 5.37 -0.79 5.69
CA SER A 3 4.34 0.06 6.31
C SER A 3 2.94 -0.18 5.70
N LEU A 4 2.89 -0.51 4.40
CA LEU A 4 1.65 -0.93 3.74
C LEU A 4 1.17 -2.28 4.30
N GLY A 5 2.06 -3.27 4.40
CA GLY A 5 1.72 -4.59 4.94
C GLY A 5 1.17 -4.51 6.37
N GLU A 6 1.77 -3.69 7.22
CA GLU A 6 1.29 -3.40 8.57
C GLU A 6 -0.07 -2.69 8.58
N TYR A 7 -0.25 -1.69 7.72
CA TYR A 7 -1.52 -0.97 7.59
C TYR A 7 -2.66 -1.92 7.20
N LEU A 8 -2.43 -2.77 6.19
CA LEU A 8 -3.41 -3.75 5.73
C LEU A 8 -3.71 -4.81 6.80
N ALA A 9 -2.69 -5.26 7.54
CA ALA A 9 -2.87 -6.21 8.65
C ALA A 9 -3.70 -5.61 9.79
N LYS A 10 -3.42 -4.37 10.19
CA LYS A 10 -4.17 -3.65 11.25
C LYS A 10 -5.64 -3.44 10.89
N LYS A 11 -5.96 -3.24 9.60
CA LYS A 11 -7.34 -3.12 9.10
C LYS A 11 -7.98 -4.47 8.74
N SER A 12 -7.32 -5.60 9.03
CA SER A 12 -7.77 -6.96 8.67
C SER A 12 -8.18 -7.10 7.20
N VAL A 13 -7.46 -6.41 6.31
CA VAL A 13 -7.78 -6.37 4.88
C VAL A 13 -7.49 -7.72 4.22
N ASN A 14 -8.46 -8.23 3.48
CA ASN A 14 -8.28 -9.42 2.68
C ASN A 14 -7.44 -9.12 1.41
N LYS A 15 -6.19 -9.57 1.39
CA LYS A 15 -5.26 -9.38 0.26
C LYS A 15 -5.75 -9.98 -1.06
N SER A 16 -6.50 -11.09 -1.01
CA SER A 16 -7.06 -11.69 -2.23
C SER A 16 -8.20 -10.84 -2.80
N LEU A 17 -8.99 -10.20 -1.95
CA LEU A 17 -10.02 -9.25 -2.38
C LEU A 17 -9.39 -8.01 -3.02
N VAL A 18 -8.32 -7.47 -2.41
CA VAL A 18 -7.59 -6.33 -2.97
C VAL A 18 -7.06 -6.67 -4.36
N ALA A 19 -6.33 -7.78 -4.51
CA ALA A 19 -5.83 -8.25 -5.81
C ALA A 19 -6.94 -8.30 -6.88
N ARG A 20 -8.10 -8.85 -6.54
CA ARG A 20 -9.26 -8.92 -7.45
C ARG A 20 -9.81 -7.55 -7.83
N ARG A 21 -9.93 -6.61 -6.87
CA ARG A 21 -10.51 -5.27 -7.11
C ARG A 21 -9.55 -4.34 -7.83
N THR A 22 -8.24 -4.49 -7.63
CA THR A 22 -7.22 -3.62 -8.23
C THR A 22 -6.69 -4.15 -9.57
N GLY A 23 -6.93 -5.41 -9.90
CA GLY A 23 -6.30 -6.07 -11.04
C GLY A 23 -4.82 -6.43 -10.80
N LEU A 24 -4.30 -6.18 -9.60
CA LEU A 24 -2.93 -6.58 -9.23
C LEU A 24 -2.87 -8.09 -8.94
N SER A 25 -1.75 -8.71 -9.27
CA SER A 25 -1.55 -10.12 -8.97
C SER A 25 -1.42 -10.36 -7.45
N LYS A 26 -1.87 -11.52 -6.97
CA LYS A 26 -1.66 -11.91 -5.55
C LYS A 26 -0.19 -11.86 -5.13
N PRO A 27 0.78 -12.33 -5.96
CA PRO A 27 2.20 -12.16 -5.67
C PRO A 27 2.60 -10.69 -5.51
N ARG A 28 2.08 -9.78 -6.35
CA ARG A 28 2.39 -8.36 -6.26
C ARG A 28 1.90 -7.73 -4.96
N ILE A 29 0.67 -8.03 -4.53
CA ILE A 29 0.15 -7.57 -3.22
C ILE A 29 0.99 -8.13 -2.06
N SER A 30 1.44 -9.39 -2.17
CA SER A 30 2.32 -10.02 -1.18
C SER A 30 3.68 -9.34 -1.10
N GLU A 31 4.31 -9.12 -2.27
CA GLU A 31 5.59 -8.42 -2.40
C GLU A 31 5.52 -7.02 -1.80
N LEU A 32 4.52 -6.21 -2.18
CA LEU A 32 4.31 -4.86 -1.65
C LEU A 32 4.06 -4.84 -0.13
N SER A 33 3.56 -5.94 0.44
CA SER A 33 3.32 -6.06 1.89
C SER A 33 4.56 -6.52 2.67
N LEU A 34 5.41 -7.35 2.07
CA LEU A 34 6.44 -8.10 2.79
C LEU A 34 7.86 -7.62 2.49
N ASN A 35 8.14 -7.23 1.24
CA ASN A 35 9.48 -6.87 0.78
C ASN A 35 9.77 -5.38 1.01
N PRO A 36 10.68 -5.00 1.94
CA PRO A 36 11.01 -3.59 2.21
C PRO A 36 11.64 -2.84 1.03
N THR A 37 12.22 -3.56 0.06
CA THR A 37 12.82 -2.95 -1.13
C THR A 37 11.82 -2.71 -2.26
N ALA A 38 10.64 -3.33 -2.17
CA ALA A 38 9.58 -3.16 -3.17
C ALA A 38 9.11 -1.71 -3.21
N LYS A 39 8.99 -1.18 -4.42
CA LYS A 39 8.46 0.17 -4.65
C LYS A 39 6.97 0.08 -4.91
N LEU A 40 6.19 0.72 -4.05
CA LEU A 40 4.76 0.97 -4.27
C LEU A 40 4.63 2.14 -5.24
N ARG A 41 4.06 1.89 -6.42
CA ARG A 41 3.82 2.94 -7.41
C ARG A 41 2.54 3.70 -7.08
N ALA A 42 2.42 4.91 -7.63
CA ALA A 42 1.29 5.80 -7.33
C ALA A 42 -0.06 5.23 -7.83
N ASP A 43 -0.07 4.62 -9.01
CA ASP A 43 -1.23 3.89 -9.55
C ASP A 43 -1.65 2.73 -8.65
N GLU A 44 -0.69 1.91 -8.21
CA GLU A 44 -0.94 0.82 -7.26
C GLU A 44 -1.49 1.33 -5.94
N LEU A 45 -0.94 2.43 -5.40
CA LEU A 45 -1.41 3.06 -4.16
C LEU A 45 -2.87 3.51 -4.30
N VAL A 46 -3.21 4.22 -5.38
CA VAL A 46 -4.55 4.73 -5.62
C VAL A 46 -5.56 3.59 -5.76
N LEU A 47 -5.20 2.53 -6.51
CA LEU A 47 -6.08 1.36 -6.68
C LEU A 47 -6.26 0.62 -5.36
N ILE A 48 -5.19 0.38 -4.60
CA ILE A 48 -5.26 -0.27 -3.30
C ILE A 48 -6.13 0.53 -2.34
N ALA A 49 -5.96 1.85 -2.25
CA ALA A 49 -6.77 2.73 -1.41
C ALA A 49 -8.27 2.60 -1.74
N LYS A 50 -8.63 2.72 -3.03
CA LYS A 50 -10.01 2.53 -3.49
C LYS A 50 -10.55 1.12 -3.20
N ALA A 51 -9.70 0.10 -3.30
CA ALA A 51 -10.10 -1.29 -3.04
C ALA A 51 -10.37 -1.58 -1.55
N ILE A 52 -9.85 -0.75 -0.65
CA ILE A 52 -10.06 -0.87 0.80
C ILE A 52 -10.95 0.26 1.35
N ASP A 53 -11.57 1.04 0.46
CA ASP A 53 -12.46 2.16 0.80
C ASP A 53 -11.79 3.23 1.67
N VAL A 54 -10.57 3.61 1.28
CA VAL A 54 -9.75 4.64 1.93
C VAL A 54 -9.39 5.70 0.90
N ASP A 55 -9.35 6.97 1.33
CA ASP A 55 -8.88 8.06 0.50
C ASP A 55 -7.40 7.86 0.10
N PRO A 56 -7.04 7.97 -1.19
CA PRO A 56 -5.66 7.77 -1.64
C PRO A 56 -4.66 8.73 -0.98
N CYS A 57 -5.03 9.98 -0.72
CA CYS A 57 -4.15 10.94 -0.06
C CYS A 57 -3.97 10.61 1.42
N GLU A 58 -5.02 10.14 2.11
CA GLU A 58 -4.90 9.62 3.48
C GLU A 58 -3.91 8.46 3.54
N LEU A 59 -4.02 7.49 2.62
CA LEU A 59 -3.09 6.35 2.56
C LEU A 59 -1.66 6.83 2.26
N LEU A 60 -1.48 7.75 1.31
CA LEU A 60 -0.18 8.32 0.97
C LEU A 60 0.49 8.96 2.19
N ILE A 61 -0.22 9.84 2.89
CA ILE A 61 0.30 10.53 4.09
C ILE A 61 0.57 9.53 5.20
N LYS A 62 -0.28 8.51 5.36
CA LYS A 62 -0.06 7.47 6.37
C LYS A 62 1.23 6.68 6.13
N LEU A 63 1.56 6.40 4.87
CA LEU A 63 2.74 5.60 4.50
C LEU A 63 4.01 6.45 4.41
N TYR A 64 3.92 7.67 3.87
CA TYR A 64 5.07 8.48 3.46
C TYR A 64 5.11 9.89 4.05
N GLY A 65 4.15 10.28 4.89
CA GLY A 65 4.11 11.61 5.51
C GLY A 65 5.26 11.90 6.48
N HIS A 66 6.05 10.88 6.82
CA HIS A 66 7.26 11.03 7.63
C HIS A 66 8.50 11.41 6.82
N LEU A 67 8.43 11.35 5.49
CA LEU A 67 9.56 11.70 4.63
C LEU A 67 9.90 13.18 4.77
N LYS A 68 11.19 13.48 4.86
CA LYS A 68 11.74 14.83 4.91
C LYS A 68 12.78 14.97 3.81
N LEU A 69 12.91 16.18 3.29
CA LEU A 69 14.04 16.51 2.43
C LEU A 69 15.33 16.38 3.24
N LYS A 70 16.39 15.92 2.60
CA LYS A 70 17.72 16.02 3.19
C LYS A 70 18.13 17.48 3.09
N THR A 71 18.45 18.09 4.23
CA THR A 71 19.11 19.40 4.26
C THR A 71 20.43 19.27 3.51
N GLU A 72 20.72 20.22 2.62
CA GLU A 72 22.00 20.32 1.90
C GLU A 72 23.18 20.53 2.85
#